data_AF-A0A0N1D120-F1
#
_entry.id   AF-A0A0N1D120-F1
#
_cell.length_a   1.000
_cell.length_b   1.000
_cell.length_c   1.000
_cell.angle_alpha   90.00
_cell.angle_beta   90.00
_cell.angle_gamma   90.00
#
_symmetry.space_group_name_H-M   'P 1'
#
loop_
_entity.id
_entity.type
_entity.pdbx_description
1 polymer ?
#
loop_
_entity_poly.entity_id
_entity_poly.type
_entity_poly.pdbx_seq_one_letter_code
_entity_poly.pdbx_strand_id
1 'polypeptide(L)'
;MPAADAPVRPPRAPRRDAAANRDALISAAALLLNRDPSVSLEAIAAEAGLSRRSVYGHFATRDDLVREVSLRGAARIAVAARPAPIADPVVQLASLAALLWAEVEHVRVMAQLTGRGPMAHEVGEALAPLRKAVRDVVRRGVETGRMRDDI
;
A
#
# COMPACT_ATOMS: atom_id res chain seq x y z
N MET A 1 -8.89 -41.90 -40.12
CA MET A 1 -9.02 -41.56 -38.68
C MET A 1 -8.70 -40.08 -38.52
N PRO A 2 -9.57 -39.28 -37.90
CA PRO A 2 -9.43 -37.81 -37.85
C PRO A 2 -8.37 -37.42 -36.81
N ALA A 3 -7.44 -36.56 -37.21
CA ALA A 3 -6.52 -35.91 -36.28
C ALA A 3 -7.32 -34.89 -35.46
N ALA A 4 -7.28 -35.04 -34.14
CA ALA A 4 -7.93 -34.15 -33.19
C ALA A 4 -7.34 -32.75 -33.31
N ASP A 5 -8.23 -31.79 -33.54
CA ASP A 5 -7.98 -30.36 -33.48
C ASP A 5 -7.63 -29.99 -32.02
N ALA A 6 -6.38 -29.59 -31.77
CA ALA A 6 -5.96 -29.13 -30.46
C ALA A 6 -6.39 -27.65 -30.30
N PRO A 7 -7.05 -27.27 -29.19
CA PRO A 7 -7.56 -25.91 -29.05
C PRO A 7 -6.39 -24.92 -28.92
N VAL A 8 -6.22 -24.07 -29.95
CA VAL A 8 -5.35 -22.90 -29.89
C VAL A 8 -5.90 -21.94 -28.85
N ARG A 9 -5.21 -21.84 -27.70
CA ARG A 9 -5.55 -20.90 -26.63
C ARG A 9 -5.34 -19.48 -27.17
N PRO A 10 -6.33 -18.57 -27.09
CA PRO A 10 -6.19 -17.25 -27.67
C PRO A 10 -5.07 -16.47 -26.97
N PRO A 11 -4.32 -15.63 -27.70
CA PRO A 11 -3.25 -14.83 -27.12
C PRO A 11 -3.86 -13.87 -26.10
N ARG A 12 -3.51 -14.04 -24.83
CA ARG A 12 -3.86 -13.06 -23.79
C ARG A 12 -3.26 -11.71 -24.22
N ALA A 13 -4.11 -10.69 -24.29
CA ALA A 13 -3.71 -9.38 -24.77
C ALA A 13 -2.54 -8.82 -23.93
N PRO A 14 -1.49 -8.26 -24.55
CA PRO A 14 -0.23 -7.88 -23.90
C PRO A 14 -0.40 -6.86 -22.75
N ARG A 15 -1.51 -6.10 -22.74
CA ARG A 15 -1.81 -5.12 -21.68
C ARG A 15 -2.16 -5.78 -20.34
N ARG A 16 -2.79 -6.95 -20.36
CA ARG A 16 -3.19 -7.68 -19.14
C ARG A 16 -1.98 -8.27 -18.44
N ASP A 17 -1.02 -8.77 -19.20
CA ASP A 17 0.23 -9.31 -18.68
C ASP A 17 1.15 -8.18 -18.16
N ALA A 18 1.20 -7.04 -18.85
CA ALA A 18 1.94 -5.86 -18.37
C ALA A 18 1.41 -5.32 -17.04
N ALA A 19 0.08 -5.28 -16.85
CA ALA A 19 -0.52 -4.87 -15.58
C ALA A 19 -0.23 -5.86 -14.45
N ALA A 20 -0.39 -7.17 -14.72
CA ALA A 20 -0.10 -8.23 -13.76
C ALA A 20 1.39 -8.22 -13.33
N ASN A 21 2.31 -8.03 -14.28
CA ASN A 21 3.74 -7.93 -14.02
C ASN A 21 4.06 -6.70 -13.16
N ARG A 22 3.43 -5.56 -13.45
CA ARG A 22 3.59 -4.35 -12.63
C ARG A 22 3.12 -4.60 -11.19
N ASP A 23 1.98 -5.27 -11.00
CA ASP A 23 1.47 -5.60 -9.67
C ASP A 23 2.34 -6.61 -8.91
N ALA A 24 2.91 -7.59 -9.63
CA ALA A 24 3.88 -8.53 -9.06
C ALA A 24 5.15 -7.81 -8.56
N LEU A 25 5.70 -6.89 -9.37
CA LEU A 25 6.86 -6.08 -8.97
C LEU A 25 6.59 -5.24 -7.72
N ILE A 26 5.42 -4.59 -7.65
CA ILE A 26 5.07 -3.75 -6.51
C ILE A 26 4.87 -4.59 -5.25
N SER A 27 4.29 -5.78 -5.39
CA SER A 27 4.09 -6.69 -4.25
C SER A 27 5.42 -7.25 -3.73
N ALA A 28 6.32 -7.67 -4.62
CA ALA A 28 7.67 -8.11 -4.29
C ALA A 28 8.49 -6.98 -3.64
N ALA A 29 8.41 -5.77 -4.20
CA ALA A 29 9.07 -4.60 -3.66
C ALA A 29 8.58 -4.26 -2.26
N ALA A 30 7.27 -4.27 -2.02
CA ALA A 30 6.69 -4.06 -0.70
C ALA A 30 7.21 -5.09 0.31
N LEU A 31 7.31 -6.37 -0.07
CA LEU A 31 7.81 -7.41 0.81
C LEU A 31 9.29 -7.24 1.16
N LEU A 32 10.14 -6.99 0.16
CA LEU A 32 11.59 -6.94 0.35
C LEU A 32 12.06 -5.61 0.97
N LEU A 33 11.54 -4.47 0.51
CA LEU A 33 11.93 -3.16 1.03
C LEU A 33 11.53 -2.97 2.50
N ASN A 34 10.50 -3.68 2.95
CA ASN A 34 10.10 -3.69 4.36
C ASN A 34 11.09 -4.43 5.27
N ARG A 35 11.88 -5.35 4.72
CA ARG A 35 12.91 -6.10 5.47
C ARG A 35 14.27 -5.41 5.35
N ASP A 36 14.60 -4.98 4.15
CA ASP A 36 15.87 -4.34 3.83
C ASP A 36 15.64 -3.14 2.88
N PRO A 37 15.82 -1.90 3.35
CA PRO A 37 15.64 -0.70 2.53
C PRO A 37 16.74 -0.54 1.47
N SER A 38 17.80 -1.35 1.50
CA SER A 38 18.91 -1.31 0.56
C SER A 38 18.82 -2.38 -0.54
N VAL A 39 17.81 -3.24 -0.50
CA VAL A 39 17.63 -4.33 -1.48
C VAL A 39 17.64 -3.82 -2.93
N SER A 40 18.30 -4.60 -3.80
CA SER A 40 18.50 -4.22 -5.20
C SER A 40 17.24 -4.44 -6.04
N LEU A 41 17.14 -3.69 -7.15
CA LEU A 41 16.08 -3.89 -8.13
C LEU A 41 16.13 -5.28 -8.79
N GLU A 42 17.30 -5.93 -8.87
CA GLU A 42 17.37 -7.28 -9.41
C GLU A 42 16.77 -8.31 -8.45
N ALA A 43 17.01 -8.19 -7.15
CA ALA A 43 16.41 -9.05 -6.15
C ALA A 43 14.88 -8.91 -6.14
N ILE A 44 14.36 -7.68 -6.29
CA ILE A 44 12.93 -7.42 -6.44
C ILE A 44 12.38 -8.06 -7.72
N ALA A 45 13.09 -7.95 -8.85
CA ALA A 45 12.69 -8.57 -10.10
C ALA A 45 12.59 -10.10 -9.96
N ALA A 46 13.62 -10.70 -9.36
CA ALA A 46 13.71 -12.14 -9.15
C ALA A 46 12.58 -12.66 -8.26
N GLU A 47 12.29 -11.96 -7.16
CA GLU A 47 11.16 -12.27 -6.28
C GLU A 47 9.80 -12.19 -7.01
N ALA A 48 9.66 -11.25 -7.94
CA ALA A 48 8.47 -11.14 -8.79
C ALA A 48 8.42 -12.18 -9.93
N GLY A 49 9.45 -13.02 -10.09
CA GLY A 49 9.58 -13.95 -11.21
C GLY A 49 9.86 -13.27 -12.55
N LEU A 50 10.44 -12.07 -12.54
CA LEU A 50 10.65 -11.21 -13.70
C LEU A 50 12.13 -10.90 -13.92
N SER A 51 12.47 -10.55 -15.17
CA SER A 51 13.83 -10.12 -15.51
C SER A 51 14.09 -8.67 -15.11
N ARG A 52 15.36 -8.32 -14.88
CA ARG A 52 15.80 -6.93 -14.65
C ARG A 52 15.31 -5.97 -15.74
N ARG A 53 15.31 -6.40 -17.00
CA ARG A 53 14.80 -5.61 -18.14
C ARG A 53 13.31 -5.28 -17.99
N SER A 54 12.53 -6.20 -17.41
CA SER A 54 11.11 -5.96 -17.13
C SER A 54 10.90 -4.86 -16.10
N VAL A 55 11.76 -4.78 -15.07
CA VAL A 55 11.68 -3.72 -14.05
C VAL A 55 11.86 -2.35 -14.68
N TYR A 56 12.94 -2.16 -15.45
CA TYR A 56 13.20 -0.89 -16.12
C TYR A 56 12.15 -0.53 -17.20
N GLY A 57 11.42 -1.52 -17.71
CA GLY A 57 10.27 -1.30 -18.58
C GLY A 57 9.04 -0.74 -17.86
N HIS A 58 8.92 -0.95 -16.54
CA HIS A 58 7.79 -0.50 -15.72
C HIS A 58 8.12 0.70 -14.81
N PHE A 59 9.38 0.82 -14.39
CA PHE A 59 9.87 1.85 -13.46
C PHE A 59 11.20 2.39 -13.98
N ALA A 60 11.27 3.70 -14.24
CA ALA A 60 12.49 4.32 -14.77
C ALA A 60 13.59 4.35 -13.70
N THR A 61 13.21 4.58 -12.44
CA THR A 61 14.13 4.65 -11.31
C THR A 61 13.68 3.79 -10.14
N ARG A 62 14.60 3.53 -9.22
CA ARG A 62 14.29 2.90 -7.93
C ARG A 62 13.30 3.75 -7.12
N ASP A 63 13.46 5.07 -7.18
CA ASP A 63 12.62 6.00 -6.45
C ASP A 63 11.17 5.97 -6.96
N ASP A 64 10.95 5.75 -8.26
CA ASP A 64 9.60 5.56 -8.82
C ASP A 64 8.91 4.31 -8.26
N LEU A 65 9.66 3.21 -8.13
CA LEU A 65 9.15 1.98 -7.54
C LEU A 65 8.83 2.17 -6.05
N VAL A 66 9.76 2.77 -5.30
CA VAL A 66 9.60 3.07 -3.87
C VAL A 66 8.39 4.00 -3.66
N ARG A 67 8.19 4.98 -4.54
CA ARG A 67 7.03 5.88 -4.54
C ARG A 67 5.73 5.14 -4.75
N GLU A 68 5.63 4.33 -5.79
CA GLU A 68 4.42 3.57 -6.08
C GLU A 68 4.07 2.61 -4.92
N VAL A 69 5.08 1.90 -4.37
CA VAL A 69 4.90 1.04 -3.19
C VAL A 69 4.37 1.84 -2.00
N SER A 70 4.95 3.02 -1.73
CA SER A 70 4.54 3.88 -0.62
C SER A 70 3.12 4.38 -0.76
N LEU A 71 2.74 4.84 -1.96
CA LEU A 71 1.39 5.32 -2.26
C LEU A 71 0.35 4.20 -2.13
N ARG A 72 0.66 2.98 -2.62
CA ARG A 72 -0.23 1.83 -2.45
C ARG A 72 -0.36 1.40 -0.99
N GLY A 73 0.73 1.45 -0.23
CA GLY A 73 0.70 1.20 1.22
C GLY A 73 -0.19 2.21 1.94
N ALA A 74 0.01 3.51 1.68
CA ALA A 74 -0.80 4.57 2.27
C ALA A 74 -2.30 4.45 1.89
N ALA A 75 -2.59 4.13 0.63
CA ALA A 75 -3.96 3.89 0.17
C ALA A 75 -4.61 2.67 0.86
N ARG A 76 -3.86 1.58 1.04
CA ARG A 76 -4.32 0.39 1.78
C ARG A 76 -4.65 0.74 3.22
N ILE A 77 -3.76 1.46 3.91
CA ILE A 77 -3.98 1.95 5.27
C ILE A 77 -5.25 2.81 5.33
N ALA A 78 -5.42 3.75 4.40
CA ALA A 78 -6.60 4.61 4.34
C ALA A 78 -7.91 3.82 4.12
N VAL A 79 -7.86 2.69 3.41
CA VAL A 79 -9.00 1.79 3.22
C VAL A 79 -9.24 0.94 4.47
N ALA A 80 -8.21 0.29 5.01
CA ALA A 80 -8.29 -0.60 6.16
C ALA A 80 -8.75 0.12 7.44
N ALA A 81 -8.32 1.37 7.61
CA ALA A 81 -8.70 2.21 8.73
C ALA A 81 -10.07 2.91 8.54
N ARG A 82 -10.98 2.29 7.78
CA ARG A 82 -12.42 2.59 7.80
C ARG A 82 -13.19 1.48 8.52
N PRO A 83 -13.10 1.38 9.86
CA PRO A 83 -13.93 0.45 10.59
C PRO A 83 -15.40 0.83 10.38
N ALA A 84 -16.28 -0.17 10.46
CA ALA A 84 -17.69 0.07 10.58
C ALA A 84 -17.96 1.07 11.72
N PRO A 85 -18.99 1.92 11.60
CA PRO A 85 -19.34 2.85 12.68
C PRO A 85 -19.54 2.08 13.99
N ILE A 86 -18.73 2.39 15.00
CA ILE A 86 -18.88 1.88 16.36
C ILE A 86 -19.55 2.98 17.19
N ALA A 87 -20.56 2.62 17.98
CA ALA A 87 -21.36 3.59 18.72
C ALA A 87 -20.55 4.33 19.79
N ASP A 88 -19.64 3.64 20.49
CA ASP A 88 -18.76 4.25 21.48
C ASP A 88 -17.53 4.88 20.79
N PRO A 89 -17.34 6.21 20.85
CA PRO A 89 -16.23 6.88 20.19
C PRO A 89 -14.85 6.45 20.72
N VAL A 90 -14.74 6.08 22.00
CA VAL A 90 -13.47 5.63 22.61
C VAL A 90 -13.09 4.26 22.05
N VAL A 91 -14.06 3.34 21.97
CA VAL A 91 -13.85 2.01 21.37
C VAL A 91 -13.54 2.12 19.88
N GLN A 92 -14.19 3.06 19.19
CA GLN A 92 -13.91 3.30 17.78
C GLN A 92 -12.48 3.82 17.55
N LEU A 93 -12.03 4.76 18.38
CA LEU A 93 -10.67 5.29 18.31
C LEU A 93 -9.62 4.21 18.63
N ALA A 94 -9.86 3.41 19.67
CA ALA A 94 -8.98 2.30 20.03
C ALA A 94 -8.90 1.24 18.91
N SER A 95 -10.03 0.95 18.25
CA SER A 95 -10.09 0.02 17.11
C SER A 95 -9.34 0.57 15.89
N LEU A 96 -9.48 1.87 15.60
CA LEU A 96 -8.68 2.56 14.59
C LEU A 96 -7.19 2.46 14.91
N ALA A 97 -6.79 2.75 16.15
CA ALA A 97 -5.39 2.66 16.57
C ALA A 97 -4.83 1.24 16.43
N ALA A 98 -5.59 0.22 16.82
CA ALA A 98 -5.18 -1.19 16.70
C ALA A 98 -5.02 -1.64 15.23
N LEU A 99 -5.95 -1.25 14.36
CA LEU A 99 -5.85 -1.52 12.92
C LEU A 99 -4.62 -0.83 12.31
N LEU A 100 -4.37 0.42 12.70
CA LEU A 100 -3.18 1.14 12.23
C LEU A 100 -1.90 0.51 12.74
N TRP A 101 -1.86 0.03 13.98
CA TRP A 101 -0.68 -0.63 14.55
C TRP A 101 -0.29 -1.89 13.77
N ALA A 102 -1.26 -2.72 13.40
CA ALA A 102 -1.03 -3.92 12.58
C ALA A 102 -0.52 -3.59 11.15
N GLU A 103 -0.92 -2.45 10.60
CA GLU A 103 -0.44 -1.99 9.29
C GLU A 103 0.94 -1.30 9.37
N VAL A 104 1.28 -0.68 10.50
CA VAL A 104 2.58 -0.03 10.71
C VAL A 104 3.74 -1.02 10.67
N GLU A 105 3.55 -2.27 11.10
CA GLU A 105 4.55 -3.35 10.95
C GLU A 105 4.91 -3.62 9.48
N HIS A 106 4.01 -3.33 8.54
CA HIS A 106 4.25 -3.44 7.10
C HIS A 106 4.80 -2.16 6.45
N VAL A 107 5.08 -1.08 7.18
CA VAL A 107 5.53 0.19 6.58
C VAL A 107 6.71 0.82 7.33
N ARG A 108 7.10 0.31 8.52
CA ARG A 108 8.15 0.92 9.37
C ARG A 108 9.44 1.28 8.64
N VAL A 109 9.90 0.44 7.72
CA VAL A 109 11.16 0.67 6.99
C VAL A 109 10.96 1.64 5.81
N MET A 110 9.83 1.60 5.12
CA MET A 110 9.48 2.54 4.05
C MET A 110 9.16 3.95 4.56
N ALA A 111 8.56 4.06 5.74
CA ALA A 111 8.30 5.34 6.42
C ALA A 111 9.59 6.08 6.76
N GLN A 112 10.70 5.38 7.03
CA GLN A 112 12.00 6.01 7.27
C GLN A 112 12.60 6.61 5.99
N LEU A 113 12.35 5.98 4.84
CA LEU A 113 12.79 6.48 3.53
C LEU A 113 11.95 7.68 3.03
N THR A 114 10.67 7.73 3.42
CA THR A 114 9.71 8.73 2.90
C THR A 114 9.38 9.85 3.88
N GLY A 115 9.82 9.75 5.13
CA GLY A 115 9.51 10.71 6.20
C GLY A 115 10.16 12.09 6.07
N ARG A 116 11.10 12.29 5.13
CA ARG A 116 11.72 13.59 4.83
C ARG A 116 11.91 13.75 3.32
N GLY A 117 11.29 14.77 2.72
CA GLY A 117 11.40 15.07 1.29
C GLY A 117 10.05 15.17 0.56
N PRO A 118 10.04 15.34 -0.77
CA PRO A 118 8.83 15.58 -1.56
C PRO A 118 7.78 14.47 -1.48
N MET A 119 8.17 13.23 -1.16
CA MET A 119 7.27 12.10 -0.98
C MET A 119 6.40 12.18 0.28
N ALA A 120 6.82 12.94 1.29
CA ALA A 120 6.06 13.09 2.54
C ALA A 120 4.71 13.78 2.30
N HIS A 121 4.66 14.74 1.36
CA HIS A 121 3.42 15.43 1.02
C HIS A 121 2.41 14.49 0.35
N GLU A 122 2.83 13.68 -0.60
CA GLU A 122 1.95 12.75 -1.32
C GLU A 122 1.43 11.61 -0.41
N VAL A 123 2.29 11.06 0.45
CA VAL A 123 1.86 10.11 1.48
C VAL A 123 0.89 10.79 2.45
N GLY A 124 1.16 12.05 2.80
CA GLY A 124 0.25 12.90 3.57
C GLY A 124 -1.13 13.00 2.93
N GLU A 125 -1.23 13.30 1.64
CA GLU A 125 -2.50 13.38 0.90
C GLU A 125 -3.22 12.03 0.84
N ALA A 126 -2.50 10.94 0.57
CA ALA A 126 -3.07 9.59 0.58
C ALA A 126 -3.69 9.22 1.95
N LEU A 127 -3.10 9.71 3.05
CA LEU A 127 -3.59 9.51 4.42
C LEU A 127 -4.63 10.55 4.87
N ALA A 128 -5.01 11.53 4.03
CA ALA A 128 -5.98 12.55 4.40
C ALA A 128 -7.36 12.00 4.83
N PRO A 129 -7.93 10.96 4.17
CA PRO A 129 -9.19 10.36 4.60
C PRO A 129 -9.12 9.76 6.00
N LEU A 130 -8.00 9.11 6.34
CA LEU A 130 -7.76 8.55 7.67
C LEU A 130 -7.69 9.66 8.73
N ARG A 131 -6.92 10.73 8.48
CA ARG A 131 -6.86 11.88 9.39
C ARG A 131 -8.25 12.49 9.62
N LYS A 132 -9.08 12.55 8.57
CA LYS A 132 -10.47 13.02 8.69
C LYS A 132 -11.29 12.08 9.59
N ALA A 133 -11.20 10.76 9.40
CA ALA A 133 -11.93 9.78 10.20
C ALA A 133 -11.56 9.88 11.69
N VAL A 134 -10.28 9.98 12.02
CA VAL A 134 -9.80 10.17 13.41
C VAL A 134 -10.38 11.45 14.02
N ARG A 135 -10.30 12.58 13.30
CA ARG A 135 -10.90 13.86 13.77
C ARG A 135 -12.40 13.74 14.01
N ASP A 136 -13.13 13.08 13.11
CA ASP A 136 -14.57 12.92 13.23
C ASP A 136 -14.94 12.06 14.46
N VAL A 137 -14.14 11.03 14.79
CA VAL A 137 -14.32 10.20 16.00
C VAL A 137 -14.03 10.99 17.27
N VAL A 138 -12.90 11.71 17.31
CA VAL A 138 -12.51 12.53 18.47
C VAL A 138 -13.57 13.60 18.75
N ARG A 139 -14.01 14.33 17.72
CA ARG A 139 -15.07 15.33 17.86
C ARG A 139 -16.34 14.74 18.47
N ARG A 140 -16.79 13.58 17.99
CA ARG A 140 -17.95 12.88 18.60
C ARG A 140 -17.69 12.48 20.06
N GLY A 141 -16.47 12.05 20.39
CA GLY A 141 -16.08 11.73 21.76
C GLY A 141 -16.18 12.94 22.69
N VAL A 142 -15.76 14.11 22.23
CA VAL A 142 -15.87 15.37 22.96
C VAL A 142 -17.33 15.81 23.10
N GLU A 143 -18.10 15.82 22.00
CA GLU A 143 -19.52 16.19 21.99
C GLU A 143 -20.38 15.31 22.92
N THR A 144 -19.99 14.05 23.12
CA THR A 144 -20.69 13.10 24.00
C THR A 144 -20.12 13.06 25.43
N GLY A 145 -19.14 13.90 25.75
CA GLY A 145 -18.49 13.94 27.07
C GLY A 145 -17.65 12.71 27.41
N ARG A 146 -17.32 11.87 26.42
CA ARG A 146 -16.49 10.67 26.57
C ARG A 146 -14.99 10.95 26.43
N MET A 147 -14.62 12.09 25.83
CA MET A 147 -13.24 12.55 25.68
C MET A 147 -13.13 14.00 26.16
N ARG A 148 -11.94 14.39 26.63
CA ARG A 148 -11.66 15.79 26.97
C ARG A 148 -11.38 16.59 25.70
N ASP A 149 -11.62 17.89 25.76
CA ASP A 149 -11.42 18.85 24.66
C ASP A 149 -9.98 19.38 24.56
N ASP A 150 -9.10 19.02 25.51
CA ASP A 150 -7.69 19.40 25.58
C ASP A 150 -6.72 18.38 24.92
N ILE A 151 -7.24 17.47 24.09
CA ILE A 151 -6.49 16.38 23.43
C ILE A 151 -6.14 16.70 21.98
#